data_AF-A0A3D1UR90-F1
#
_entry.id   AF-A0A3D1UR90-F1
#
_cell.length_a   1.000
_cell.length_b   1.000
_cell.length_c   1.000
_cell.angle_alpha   90.00
_cell.angle_beta   90.00
_cell.angle_gamma   90.00
#
_symmetry.space_group_name_H-M   'P 1'
#
loop_
_entity.id
_entity.type
_entity.pdbx_description
1 polymer ?
#
loop_
_entity_poly.entity_id
_entity_poly.type
_entity_poly.pdbx_seq_one_letter_code
_entity_poly.pdbx_strand_id
1 'polypeptide(L)'
;MTFRQALAKHRFIAALLLIGMAIYFFLLVMHIHAILTLNAPLSFTSFYLVFYLCFCCYIIVRMLQDKIMIYWFLASLFLFCFPCTSPLFEYKEDGPKVLADMPACIKNMKIIYEACISYADDHNGNYPDTLSRLLHGRKQYLAPENLECPGNWMKATPPLPGYLYYGAGLIKNKEPRNYLFLEDKPGNHMRKKYCSKMIINTDNNFYIIVPAVECRAYDDFY
;
A
#
# COMPACT_ATOMS: atom_id res chain seq x y z
N MET A 1 36.03 -28.06 20.34
CA MET A 1 35.25 -29.26 19.99
C MET A 1 34.92 -29.21 18.50
N THR A 2 34.89 -30.32 17.75
CA THR A 2 34.44 -30.26 16.34
C THR A 2 32.92 -30.04 16.25
N PHE A 3 32.42 -29.49 15.14
CA PHE A 3 30.99 -29.22 14.98
C PHE A 3 30.12 -30.47 15.16
N ARG A 4 30.57 -31.63 14.66
CA ARG A 4 29.88 -32.92 14.87
C ARG A 4 29.80 -33.32 16.34
N GLN A 5 30.87 -33.09 17.11
CA GLN A 5 30.90 -33.40 18.54
C GLN A 5 29.99 -32.45 19.35
N ALA A 6 29.99 -31.16 19.02
CA ALA A 6 29.12 -30.17 19.65
C ALA A 6 27.64 -30.43 19.34
N LEU A 7 27.34 -30.79 18.08
CA LEU A 7 26.01 -31.22 17.65
C LEU A 7 25.56 -32.47 18.41
N ALA A 8 26.46 -33.44 18.63
CA ALA A 8 26.13 -34.66 19.36
C ALA A 8 25.86 -34.42 20.86
N LYS A 9 26.54 -33.44 21.48
CA LYS A 9 26.36 -33.05 22.89
C LYS A 9 25.09 -32.22 23.10
N HIS A 10 24.78 -31.31 22.17
CA HIS A 10 23.68 -30.35 22.30
C HIS A 10 22.63 -30.52 21.19
N ARG A 11 22.31 -31.79 20.84
CA ARG A 11 21.44 -32.15 19.70
C ARG A 11 20.15 -31.35 19.62
N PHE A 12 19.46 -31.23 20.75
CA PHE A 12 18.17 -30.54 20.82
C PHE A 12 18.28 -29.03 20.57
N ILE A 13 19.21 -28.37 21.26
CA ILE A 13 19.48 -26.93 21.12
C ILE A 13 19.93 -26.62 19.69
N ALA A 14 20.84 -27.42 19.14
CA ALA A 14 21.35 -27.24 17.80
C ALA A 14 20.26 -27.43 16.73
N ALA A 15 19.39 -28.43 16.88
CA ALA A 15 18.27 -28.65 15.97
C ALA A 15 17.32 -27.45 15.94
N LEU A 16 16.93 -26.94 17.11
CA LEU A 16 16.03 -25.79 17.21
C LEU A 16 16.64 -24.50 16.64
N LEU A 17 17.93 -24.25 16.90
CA LEU A 17 18.62 -23.09 16.31
C LEU A 17 18.68 -23.18 14.78
N LEU A 18 18.96 -24.35 14.22
CA LEU A 18 19.01 -24.55 12.77
C LEU A 18 17.62 -24.37 12.13
N ILE A 19 16.56 -24.88 12.76
CA ILE A 19 15.18 -24.66 12.30
C ILE A 19 14.84 -23.17 12.32
N GLY A 20 15.14 -22.49 13.43
CA GLY A 20 14.91 -21.05 13.56
C GLY A 20 15.69 -20.24 12.52
N MET A 21 16.95 -20.57 12.29
CA MET A 21 17.77 -19.94 11.26
C MET A 21 17.22 -20.16 9.86
N ALA A 22 16.78 -21.38 9.52
CA ALA A 22 16.20 -21.66 8.21
C ALA A 22 14.95 -20.81 7.98
N ILE A 23 14.01 -20.77 8.93
CA ILE A 23 12.79 -19.97 8.86
C ILE A 23 13.14 -18.48 8.65
N TYR A 24 14.02 -17.94 9.49
CA TYR A 24 14.38 -16.52 9.42
C TYR A 24 15.17 -16.15 8.15
N PHE A 25 15.94 -17.09 7.60
CA PHE A 25 16.61 -16.91 6.31
C PHE A 25 15.59 -16.84 5.17
N PHE A 26 14.60 -17.74 5.13
CA PHE A 26 13.53 -17.68 4.14
C PHE A 26 12.72 -16.38 4.24
N LEU A 27 12.38 -15.95 5.46
CA LEU A 27 11.70 -14.68 5.69
C LEU A 27 12.53 -13.48 5.20
N LEU A 28 13.85 -13.50 5.43
CA LEU A 28 14.76 -12.45 4.95
C LEU A 28 14.79 -12.41 3.41
N VAL A 29 14.89 -13.56 2.75
CA VAL A 29 14.86 -13.64 1.28
C VAL A 29 13.55 -13.10 0.73
N MET A 30 12.40 -13.50 1.30
CA MET A 30 11.08 -13.00 0.90
C MET A 30 10.97 -11.48 1.07
N HIS A 31 11.50 -10.96 2.18
CA HIS A 31 11.47 -9.52 2.45
C HIS A 31 12.37 -8.73 1.49
N ILE A 32 13.59 -9.21 1.20
CA ILE A 32 14.48 -8.61 0.20
C ILE A 32 13.85 -8.65 -1.18
N HIS A 33 13.22 -9.77 -1.56
CA HIS A 33 12.50 -9.86 -2.83
C HIS A 33 11.41 -8.79 -2.92
N ALA A 34 10.59 -8.63 -1.89
CA ALA A 34 9.56 -7.60 -1.85
C ALA A 34 10.13 -6.17 -1.95
N ILE A 35 11.28 -5.88 -1.33
CA ILE A 35 11.95 -4.57 -1.46
C ILE A 35 12.34 -4.34 -2.93
N LEU A 36 12.94 -5.36 -3.58
CA LEU A 36 13.47 -5.24 -4.94
C LEU A 36 12.39 -5.25 -6.03
N THR A 37 11.30 -6.01 -5.86
CA THR A 37 10.28 -6.18 -6.90
C THR A 37 9.03 -5.34 -6.69
N LEU A 38 8.71 -5.00 -5.43
CA LEU A 38 7.49 -4.27 -5.06
C LEU A 38 7.78 -2.87 -4.51
N ASN A 39 9.04 -2.40 -4.56
CA ASN A 39 9.49 -1.12 -3.97
C ASN A 39 9.06 -0.96 -2.50
N ALA A 40 9.03 -2.06 -1.74
CA ALA A 40 8.72 -2.01 -0.31
C ALA A 40 9.80 -1.20 0.43
N PRO A 41 9.43 -0.36 1.41
CA PRO A 41 10.40 0.40 2.18
C PRO A 41 11.27 -0.51 3.04
N LEU A 42 12.55 -0.17 3.16
CA LEU A 42 13.47 -0.86 4.05
C LEU A 42 13.01 -0.62 5.50
N SER A 43 12.69 -1.70 6.20
CA SER A 43 11.96 -1.65 7.47
C SER A 43 12.78 -2.22 8.63
N PHE A 44 12.31 -1.98 9.85
CA PHE A 44 12.86 -2.58 11.07
C PHE A 44 12.93 -4.13 10.97
N THR A 45 12.01 -4.74 10.23
CA THR A 45 11.96 -6.18 9.96
C THR A 45 13.23 -6.68 9.28
N SER A 46 13.78 -5.95 8.30
CA SER A 46 15.04 -6.33 7.65
C SER A 46 16.19 -6.44 8.64
N PHE A 47 16.35 -5.42 9.48
CA PHE A 47 17.41 -5.37 10.49
C PHE A 47 17.23 -6.48 11.53
N TYR A 48 16.00 -6.74 11.94
CA TYR A 48 15.68 -7.77 12.90
C TYR A 48 16.00 -9.18 12.41
N LEU A 49 15.62 -9.50 11.17
CA LEU A 49 15.88 -10.83 10.59
C LEU A 49 17.38 -11.12 10.50
N VAL A 50 18.17 -10.13 10.07
CA VAL A 50 19.65 -10.24 10.04
C VAL A 50 20.21 -10.39 11.45
N PHE A 51 19.76 -9.57 12.40
CA PHE A 51 20.20 -9.63 13.79
C PHE A 51 19.96 -11.02 14.41
N TYR A 52 18.76 -11.58 14.23
CA TYR A 52 18.41 -12.91 14.74
C TYR A 52 19.34 -14.00 14.18
N LEU A 53 19.61 -13.99 12.87
CA LEU A 53 20.52 -14.95 12.24
C LEU A 53 21.93 -14.85 12.81
N CYS A 54 22.46 -13.63 12.96
CA CYS A 54 23.76 -13.40 13.57
C CYS A 54 23.80 -13.88 15.03
N PHE A 55 22.72 -13.67 15.79
CA PHE A 55 22.62 -14.11 17.18
C PHE A 55 22.60 -15.64 17.31
N CYS A 56 21.90 -16.36 16.42
CA CYS A 56 21.96 -17.81 16.36
C CYS A 56 23.38 -18.33 16.02
N CYS A 57 24.08 -17.68 15.09
CA CYS A 57 25.48 -18.01 14.77
C CYS A 57 26.40 -17.82 15.99
N TYR A 58 26.22 -16.74 16.75
CA TYR A 58 26.97 -16.50 18.00
C TYR A 58 26.77 -17.65 19.00
N ILE A 59 25.53 -18.11 19.17
CA ILE A 59 25.21 -19.24 20.03
C ILE A 59 25.93 -20.50 19.52
N ILE A 60 25.88 -20.81 18.23
CA ILE A 60 26.61 -21.96 17.66
C ILE A 60 28.13 -21.88 17.95
N VAL A 61 28.75 -20.70 17.82
CA VAL A 61 30.17 -20.51 18.16
C VAL A 61 30.44 -20.78 19.64
N ARG A 62 29.59 -20.30 20.53
CA ARG A 62 29.68 -20.57 21.98
C ARG A 62 29.51 -22.05 22.30
N MET A 63 28.68 -22.77 21.53
CA MET A 63 28.52 -24.23 21.61
C MET A 63 29.82 -24.96 21.28
N LEU A 64 30.49 -24.54 20.20
CA LEU A 64 31.77 -25.11 19.75
C LEU A 64 32.91 -24.88 20.77
N GLN A 65 32.82 -23.77 21.50
CA GLN A 65 33.73 -23.38 22.57
C GLN A 65 33.39 -24.03 23.92
N ASP A 66 32.35 -24.85 24.00
CA ASP A 66 31.85 -25.49 25.23
C ASP A 66 31.60 -24.51 26.38
N LYS A 67 31.11 -23.31 26.05
CA LYS A 67 30.79 -22.26 27.04
C LYS A 67 29.33 -22.36 27.47
N ILE A 68 28.98 -21.65 28.55
CA ILE A 68 27.59 -21.56 29.01
C ILE A 68 26.70 -20.94 27.91
N MET A 69 25.64 -21.66 27.57
CA MET A 69 24.82 -21.43 26.38
C MET A 69 23.35 -21.23 26.68
N ILE A 70 22.88 -21.73 27.82
CA ILE A 70 21.45 -21.85 28.11
C ILE A 70 20.76 -20.48 28.17
N TYR A 71 21.40 -19.47 28.74
CA TYR A 71 20.85 -18.11 28.79
C TYR A 71 20.71 -17.47 27.40
N TRP A 72 21.70 -17.69 26.53
CA TRP A 72 21.68 -17.20 25.16
C TRP A 72 20.64 -17.93 24.31
N PHE A 73 20.50 -19.24 24.53
CA PHE A 73 19.46 -20.03 23.89
C PHE A 73 18.05 -19.59 24.33
N LEU A 74 17.81 -19.35 25.62
CA LEU A 74 16.55 -18.81 26.11
C LEU A 74 16.25 -17.42 25.51
N ALA A 75 17.26 -16.55 25.41
CA ALA A 75 17.13 -15.27 24.72
C ALA A 75 16.77 -15.44 23.24
N SER A 76 17.36 -16.44 22.56
CA SER A 76 17.02 -16.71 21.15
C SER A 76 15.59 -17.23 20.99
N LEU A 77 15.08 -18.03 21.92
CA LEU A 77 13.68 -18.46 21.91
C LEU A 77 12.73 -17.27 22.10
N PHE A 78 13.06 -16.35 23.01
CA PHE A 78 12.28 -15.13 23.20
C PHE A 78 12.26 -14.29 21.92
N LEU A 79 13.42 -14.07 21.30
CA LEU A 79 13.54 -13.35 20.03
C LEU A 79 12.82 -14.08 18.89
N PHE A 80 12.82 -15.42 18.87
CA PHE A 80 12.11 -16.18 17.85
C PHE A 80 10.60 -15.89 17.88
N CYS A 81 10.01 -15.81 19.08
CA CYS A 81 8.59 -15.56 19.29
C CYS A 81 8.20 -14.06 19.27
N PHE A 82 9.18 -13.15 19.36
CA PHE A 82 8.93 -11.72 19.44
C PHE A 82 8.15 -11.16 18.23
N PRO A 83 8.43 -11.55 16.97
CA PRO A 83 7.62 -11.10 15.83
C PRO A 83 6.16 -11.55 15.89
N CYS A 84 5.87 -12.70 16.51
CA CYS A 84 4.50 -13.20 16.64
C CYS A 84 3.68 -12.44 17.70
N THR A 85 4.34 -11.70 18.59
CA THR A 85 3.71 -11.06 19.76
C THR A 85 3.87 -9.55 19.77
N SER A 86 4.69 -9.00 18.88
CA SER A 86 5.03 -7.58 18.87
C SER A 86 4.23 -6.82 17.81
N PRO A 87 3.54 -5.73 18.19
CA PRO A 87 2.86 -4.84 17.24
C PRO A 87 3.82 -4.10 16.31
N LEU A 88 5.13 -4.16 16.56
CA LEU A 88 6.16 -3.66 15.64
C LEU A 88 6.29 -4.54 14.38
N PHE A 89 5.86 -5.80 14.46
CA PHE A 89 5.84 -6.78 13.38
C PHE A 89 4.43 -7.12 12.92
N GLU A 90 3.39 -6.51 13.53
CA GLU A 90 2.09 -6.42 12.88
C GLU A 90 2.31 -5.71 11.55
N TYR A 91 2.44 -6.53 10.51
CA TYR A 91 1.98 -6.17 9.20
C TYR A 91 0.52 -5.83 9.42
N LYS A 92 0.21 -4.55 9.61
CA LYS A 92 -1.16 -4.08 9.50
C LYS A 92 -1.68 -4.75 8.24
N GLU A 93 -2.76 -5.51 8.34
CA GLU A 93 -3.47 -6.18 7.24
C GLU A 93 -4.02 -5.19 6.19
N ASP A 94 -3.39 -4.03 6.05
CA ASP A 94 -3.67 -3.00 5.09
C ASP A 94 -3.04 -3.34 3.74
N GLY A 95 -1.99 -4.15 3.68
CA GLY A 95 -1.19 -4.33 2.44
C GLY A 95 -1.96 -4.80 1.21
N PRO A 96 -2.62 -5.97 1.19
CA PRO A 96 -3.11 -6.54 -0.07
C PRO A 96 -4.40 -5.88 -0.59
N LYS A 97 -5.33 -5.47 0.30
CA LYS A 97 -6.55 -4.77 -0.13
C LYS A 97 -6.31 -3.29 -0.44
N VAL A 98 -5.48 -2.58 0.34
CA VAL A 98 -5.20 -1.17 0.08
C VAL A 98 -4.38 -1.01 -1.21
N LEU A 99 -3.42 -1.90 -1.49
CA LEU A 99 -2.70 -1.91 -2.77
C LEU A 99 -3.53 -2.39 -3.97
N ALA A 100 -4.64 -3.11 -3.76
CA ALA A 100 -5.54 -3.53 -4.84
C ALA A 100 -6.63 -2.48 -5.16
N ASP A 101 -7.15 -1.79 -4.13
CA ASP A 101 -8.19 -0.76 -4.29
C ASP A 101 -7.63 0.61 -4.72
N MET A 102 -6.36 0.89 -4.38
CA MET A 102 -5.68 2.15 -4.71
C MET A 102 -5.41 2.32 -6.23
N PRO A 103 -4.95 1.29 -6.98
CA PRO A 103 -4.94 1.31 -8.44
C PRO A 103 -6.35 1.38 -9.04
N ALA A 104 -7.36 0.84 -8.35
CA ALA A 104 -8.72 0.76 -8.88
C ALA A 104 -9.46 2.11 -8.86
N CYS A 105 -9.37 2.91 -7.78
CA CYS A 105 -9.98 4.25 -7.79
C CYS A 105 -9.19 5.22 -8.70
N ILE A 106 -7.85 5.12 -8.81
CA ILE A 106 -7.06 5.86 -9.82
C ILE A 106 -7.46 5.46 -11.25
N LYS A 107 -7.66 4.16 -11.50
CA LYS A 107 -8.14 3.66 -12.79
C LYS A 107 -9.54 4.20 -13.12
N ASN A 108 -10.46 4.24 -12.15
CA ASN A 108 -11.78 4.84 -12.36
C ASN A 108 -11.68 6.34 -12.64
N MET A 109 -10.85 7.09 -11.91
CA MET A 109 -10.62 8.52 -12.21
C MET A 109 -10.10 8.74 -13.63
N LYS A 110 -9.20 7.87 -14.11
CA LYS A 110 -8.72 7.90 -15.49
C LYS A 110 -9.84 7.64 -16.51
N ILE A 111 -10.66 6.62 -16.27
CA ILE A 111 -11.81 6.29 -17.14
C ILE A 111 -12.81 7.46 -17.17
N ILE A 112 -13.10 8.06 -16.02
CA ILE A 112 -13.97 9.24 -15.93
C ILE A 112 -13.38 10.40 -16.73
N TYR A 113 -12.08 10.66 -16.60
CA TYR A 113 -11.41 11.71 -17.37
C TYR A 113 -11.47 11.46 -18.88
N GLU A 114 -11.18 10.25 -19.35
CA GLU A 114 -11.27 9.89 -20.78
C GLU A 114 -12.71 10.04 -21.31
N ALA A 115 -13.72 9.72 -20.50
CA ALA A 115 -15.12 9.96 -20.82
C ALA A 115 -15.44 11.46 -20.91
N CYS A 116 -14.93 12.29 -19.98
CA CYS A 116 -15.03 13.76 -20.04
C CYS A 116 -14.38 14.34 -21.30
N ILE A 117 -13.22 13.82 -21.71
CA ILE A 117 -12.53 14.23 -22.93
C ILE A 117 -13.36 13.87 -24.16
N SER A 118 -13.87 12.63 -24.22
CA SER A 118 -14.73 12.16 -25.32
C SER A 118 -16.03 12.95 -25.42
N TYR A 119 -16.62 13.31 -24.27
CA TYR A 119 -17.77 14.21 -24.22
C TYR A 119 -17.41 15.58 -24.79
N ALA A 120 -16.30 16.18 -24.34
CA ALA A 120 -15.87 17.48 -24.80
C ALA A 120 -15.60 17.51 -26.32
N ASP A 121 -15.01 16.45 -26.88
CA ASP A 121 -14.81 16.31 -28.32
C ASP A 121 -16.12 16.37 -29.12
N ASP A 122 -17.20 15.79 -28.58
CA ASP A 122 -18.53 15.83 -29.18
C ASP A 122 -19.29 17.15 -28.87
N HIS A 123 -18.78 18.01 -27.97
CA HIS A 123 -19.46 19.21 -27.45
C HIS A 123 -18.62 20.49 -27.57
N ASN A 124 -17.95 20.68 -28.71
CA ASN A 124 -17.16 21.88 -29.03
C ASN A 124 -16.04 22.18 -28.01
N GLY A 125 -15.47 21.14 -27.41
CA GLY A 125 -14.44 21.23 -26.39
C GLY A 125 -14.96 21.53 -24.98
N ASN A 126 -16.27 21.68 -24.76
CA ASN A 126 -16.80 21.95 -23.42
C ASN A 126 -16.91 20.65 -22.62
N TYR A 127 -16.30 20.66 -21.44
CA TYR A 127 -16.48 19.57 -20.48
C TYR A 127 -17.93 19.51 -19.96
N PRO A 128 -18.41 18.34 -19.49
CA PRO A 128 -19.78 18.21 -19.00
C PRO A 128 -20.00 19.06 -17.74
N ASP A 129 -21.20 19.64 -17.59
CA ASP A 129 -21.54 20.40 -16.37
C ASP A 129 -21.57 19.51 -15.11
N THR A 130 -21.91 18.22 -15.27
CA THR A 130 -21.97 17.23 -14.20
C THR A 130 -21.57 15.85 -14.72
N LEU A 131 -20.97 15.01 -13.86
CA LEU A 131 -20.65 13.61 -14.23
C LEU A 131 -21.88 12.77 -14.60
N SER A 132 -23.07 13.12 -14.11
CA SER A 132 -24.32 12.46 -14.49
C SER A 132 -24.64 12.59 -15.99
N ARG A 133 -24.16 13.63 -16.68
CA ARG A 133 -24.30 13.76 -18.13
C ARG A 133 -23.52 12.70 -18.92
N LEU A 134 -22.53 12.07 -18.31
CA LEU A 134 -21.77 10.99 -18.95
C LEU A 134 -22.54 9.65 -18.94
N LEU A 135 -23.49 9.51 -18.00
CA LEU A 135 -24.32 8.31 -17.84
C LEU A 135 -25.56 8.33 -18.73
N HIS A 136 -26.05 9.53 -19.07
CA HIS A 136 -27.36 9.74 -19.67
C HIS A 136 -27.25 10.64 -20.90
N GLY A 137 -27.94 10.26 -21.99
CA GLY A 137 -27.94 11.03 -23.24
C GLY A 137 -28.14 10.14 -24.46
N ARG A 138 -27.94 10.72 -25.66
CA ARG A 138 -27.98 9.96 -26.92
C ARG A 138 -26.81 8.98 -27.09
N LYS A 139 -25.70 9.26 -26.42
CA LYS A 139 -24.49 8.44 -26.38
C LYS A 139 -24.08 8.32 -24.91
N GLN A 140 -23.89 7.10 -24.45
CA GLN A 140 -23.40 6.82 -23.11
C GLN A 140 -21.87 6.84 -23.15
N TYR A 141 -21.26 7.76 -22.41
CA TYR A 141 -19.79 7.93 -22.36
C TYR A 141 -19.17 7.17 -21.20
N LEU A 142 -19.95 6.83 -20.17
CA LEU A 142 -19.49 6.18 -18.95
C LEU A 142 -20.52 5.18 -18.43
N ALA A 143 -20.07 4.03 -17.94
CA ALA A 143 -20.94 3.08 -17.24
C ALA A 143 -21.18 3.55 -15.79
N PRO A 144 -22.39 3.37 -15.22
CA PRO A 144 -22.70 3.80 -13.86
C PRO A 144 -21.73 3.26 -12.81
N GLU A 145 -21.28 2.01 -12.97
CA GLU A 145 -20.34 1.35 -12.05
C GLU A 145 -19.00 2.10 -11.92
N ASN A 146 -18.59 2.87 -12.94
CA ASN A 146 -17.34 3.63 -12.89
C ASN A 146 -17.41 4.89 -12.02
N LEU A 147 -18.61 5.35 -11.66
CA LEU A 147 -18.78 6.47 -10.71
C LEU A 147 -18.78 6.02 -9.25
N GLU A 148 -18.75 4.71 -9.00
CA GLU A 148 -18.57 4.14 -7.67
C GLU A 148 -17.06 3.98 -7.40
N CYS A 149 -16.59 4.33 -6.20
CA CYS A 149 -15.21 3.96 -5.82
C CYS A 149 -15.24 2.50 -5.35
N PRO A 150 -14.47 1.60 -6.00
CA PRO A 150 -14.43 0.18 -5.66
C PRO A 150 -14.02 -0.12 -4.21
N GLY A 151 -13.32 0.83 -3.56
CA GLY A 151 -12.93 0.74 -2.16
C GLY A 151 -14.02 1.13 -1.15
N ASN A 152 -15.23 1.51 -1.60
CA ASN A 152 -16.32 1.95 -0.71
C ASN A 152 -16.80 0.79 0.19
N TRP A 153 -16.37 0.83 1.44
CA TRP A 153 -16.68 -0.16 2.47
C TRP A 153 -18.07 0.04 3.10
N MET A 154 -18.63 1.25 2.99
CA MET A 154 -20.02 1.53 3.35
C MET A 154 -20.89 1.30 2.11
N LYS A 155 -21.26 0.04 1.84
CA LYS A 155 -22.31 -0.32 0.86
C LYS A 155 -23.71 0.04 1.37
N ALA A 156 -23.92 1.25 1.85
CA ALA A 156 -25.23 1.77 2.19
C ALA A 156 -25.71 2.68 1.05
N THR A 157 -26.83 2.32 0.44
CA THR A 157 -27.52 3.10 -0.60
C THR A 157 -28.07 4.43 -0.06
N PRO A 158 -28.27 5.46 -0.91
CA PRO A 158 -28.14 5.45 -2.37
C PRO A 158 -26.70 5.76 -2.85
N PRO A 159 -26.36 5.42 -4.12
CA PRO A 159 -25.02 5.60 -4.69
C PRO A 159 -24.78 7.10 -4.91
N LEU A 160 -24.20 7.77 -3.92
CA LEU A 160 -23.60 9.06 -4.16
C LEU A 160 -22.36 8.84 -5.05
N PRO A 161 -22.12 9.67 -6.07
CA PRO A 161 -20.91 9.53 -6.88
C PRO A 161 -19.70 9.59 -5.96
N GLY A 162 -18.82 8.60 -6.10
CA GLY A 162 -17.62 8.46 -5.27
C GLY A 162 -16.62 9.60 -5.47
N TYR A 163 -16.76 10.36 -6.56
CA TYR A 163 -15.82 11.39 -6.96
C TYR A 163 -16.46 12.78 -6.92
N LEU A 164 -15.69 13.77 -6.45
CA LEU A 164 -15.92 15.19 -6.62
C LEU A 164 -15.35 15.62 -7.97
N TYR A 165 -16.09 16.44 -8.70
CA TYR A 165 -15.78 16.85 -10.07
C TYR A 165 -15.75 18.36 -10.16
N TYR A 166 -14.66 18.89 -10.72
CA TYR A 166 -14.40 20.33 -10.80
C TYR A 166 -14.23 20.80 -12.26
N GLY A 167 -14.50 19.95 -13.25
CA GLY A 167 -14.34 20.32 -14.66
C GLY A 167 -15.48 21.15 -15.27
N ALA A 168 -16.55 21.43 -14.51
CA ALA A 168 -17.70 22.16 -15.02
C ALA A 168 -17.31 23.58 -15.48
N GLY A 169 -17.73 23.96 -16.69
CA GLY A 169 -17.40 25.25 -17.30
C GLY A 169 -15.98 25.36 -17.86
N LEU A 170 -15.17 24.30 -17.82
CA LEU A 170 -13.86 24.28 -18.47
C LEU A 170 -13.98 23.94 -19.96
N ILE A 171 -12.95 24.35 -20.71
CA ILE A 171 -12.79 24.02 -22.14
C ILE A 171 -11.49 23.24 -22.31
N LYS A 172 -11.58 22.11 -23.03
CA LYS A 172 -10.46 21.25 -23.40
C LYS A 172 -9.34 22.05 -24.07
N ASN A 173 -8.10 21.82 -23.66
CA ASN A 173 -6.88 22.52 -24.08
C ASN A 173 -6.78 23.99 -23.65
N LYS A 174 -7.70 24.47 -22.79
CA LYS A 174 -7.68 25.81 -22.19
C LYS A 174 -7.76 25.74 -20.66
N GLU A 175 -7.43 24.59 -20.09
CA GLU A 175 -7.46 24.36 -18.66
C GLU A 175 -6.36 25.17 -17.96
N PRO A 176 -6.62 25.73 -16.76
CA PRO A 176 -5.58 26.30 -15.93
C PRO A 176 -4.46 25.30 -15.66
N ARG A 177 -3.23 25.77 -15.49
CA ARG A 177 -2.11 24.91 -15.09
C ARG A 177 -2.35 24.34 -13.69
N ASN A 178 -1.98 23.07 -13.49
CA ASN A 178 -2.15 22.37 -12.21
C ASN A 178 -3.59 22.41 -11.67
N TYR A 179 -4.58 22.27 -12.55
CA TYR A 179 -5.98 22.35 -12.14
C TYR A 179 -6.48 21.02 -11.57
N LEU A 180 -7.05 21.05 -10.36
CA LEU A 180 -7.72 19.91 -9.74
C LEU A 180 -8.99 19.59 -10.53
N PHE A 181 -9.03 18.43 -11.19
CA PHE A 181 -10.15 18.06 -12.06
C PHE A 181 -11.11 17.06 -11.40
N LEU A 182 -10.55 16.07 -10.69
CA LEU A 182 -11.31 15.05 -9.96
C LEU A 182 -10.65 14.81 -8.61
N GLU A 183 -11.47 14.51 -7.62
CA GLU A 183 -11.03 14.12 -6.28
C GLU A 183 -11.92 12.98 -5.75
N ASP A 184 -11.32 11.96 -5.15
CA ASP A 184 -12.09 10.94 -4.44
C ASP A 184 -12.67 11.50 -3.13
N LYS A 185 -13.95 11.20 -2.86
CA LYS A 185 -14.62 11.74 -1.67
C LYS A 185 -13.96 11.28 -0.37
N PRO A 186 -13.81 12.18 0.62
CA PRO A 186 -13.30 11.81 1.93
C PRO A 186 -14.14 10.68 2.57
N GLY A 187 -13.49 9.54 2.85
CA GLY A 187 -14.12 8.41 3.54
C GLY A 187 -14.54 7.23 2.65
N ASN A 188 -14.36 7.33 1.33
CA ASN A 188 -14.56 6.19 0.43
C ASN A 188 -13.58 5.04 0.71
N HIS A 189 -12.35 5.34 1.15
CA HIS A 189 -11.38 4.33 1.55
C HIS A 189 -11.53 3.93 3.04
N MET A 190 -11.43 2.62 3.33
CA MET A 190 -11.63 1.95 4.64
C MET A 190 -10.99 2.60 5.88
N ARG A 191 -10.05 3.55 5.72
CA ARG A 191 -9.34 4.17 6.85
C ARG A 191 -9.41 5.70 6.89
N LYS A 192 -10.21 6.38 6.06
CA LYS A 192 -10.35 7.86 6.07
C LYS A 192 -9.00 8.61 6.06
N LYS A 193 -7.94 7.99 5.53
CA LYS A 193 -6.53 8.42 5.68
C LYS A 193 -5.88 8.92 4.40
N TYR A 194 -6.52 8.73 3.24
CA TYR A 194 -6.02 9.17 1.94
C TYR A 194 -7.18 9.61 1.05
N CYS A 195 -6.94 10.56 0.16
CA CYS A 195 -7.77 10.84 -1.01
C CYS A 195 -6.89 10.81 -2.27
N SER A 196 -7.51 10.46 -3.40
CA SER A 196 -6.86 10.50 -4.71
C SER A 196 -7.28 11.78 -5.42
N LYS A 197 -6.32 12.57 -5.89
CA LYS A 197 -6.57 13.79 -6.67
C LYS A 197 -6.01 13.63 -8.08
N MET A 198 -6.78 14.05 -9.07
CA MET A 198 -6.35 14.12 -10.46
C MET A 198 -6.16 15.58 -10.84
N ILE A 199 -4.92 15.93 -11.19
CA ILE A 199 -4.53 17.27 -11.60
C ILE A 199 -4.18 17.26 -13.09
N ILE A 200 -4.80 18.14 -13.86
CA ILE A 200 -4.55 18.28 -15.30
C ILE A 200 -3.45 19.32 -15.52
N ASN A 201 -2.68 19.12 -16.61
CA ASN A 201 -1.72 20.08 -17.16
C ASN A 201 -0.36 20.13 -16.46
N THR A 202 0.27 18.97 -16.39
CA THR A 202 1.71 18.75 -16.28
C THR A 202 2.03 17.60 -17.23
N ASP A 203 3.23 17.53 -17.80
CA ASP A 203 3.62 16.74 -19.00
C ASP A 203 3.29 15.23 -19.02
N ASN A 204 2.65 14.70 -17.97
CA ASN A 204 1.91 13.44 -17.91
C ASN A 204 0.81 13.58 -16.86
N ASN A 205 -0.46 13.90 -17.20
CA ASN A 205 -1.64 13.90 -16.30
C ASN A 205 -1.37 13.28 -14.91
N PHE A 206 -1.08 14.11 -13.90
CA PHE A 206 -0.53 13.63 -12.65
C PHE A 206 -1.65 13.23 -11.69
N TYR A 207 -1.57 12.00 -11.19
CA TYR A 207 -2.37 11.52 -10.08
C TYR A 207 -1.57 11.75 -8.80
N ILE A 208 -2.06 12.62 -7.92
CA ILE A 208 -1.43 12.86 -6.62
C ILE A 208 -2.24 12.12 -5.55
N ILE A 209 -1.54 11.25 -4.81
CA ILE A 209 -2.08 10.61 -3.62
C ILE A 209 -1.75 11.51 -2.44
N VAL A 210 -2.79 12.00 -1.76
CA VAL A 210 -2.66 12.98 -0.68
C VAL A 210 -3.17 12.35 0.62
N PRO A 211 -2.48 12.50 1.76
CA PRO A 211 -3.02 12.11 3.07
C PRO A 211 -4.36 12.82 3.34
N ALA A 212 -5.36 12.12 3.88
CA ALA A 212 -6.71 12.66 4.15
C ALA A 212 -6.72 13.89 5.06
N VAL A 213 -5.68 14.07 5.87
CA VAL A 213 -5.50 15.25 6.71
C VAL A 213 -5.30 16.51 5.86
N GLU A 214 -4.70 16.38 4.68
CA GLU A 214 -4.51 17.44 3.68
C GLU A 214 -5.69 17.54 2.68
N CYS A 215 -6.62 16.58 2.67
CA CYS A 215 -7.82 16.64 1.82
C CYS A 215 -8.86 17.64 2.36
N ARG A 216 -8.77 18.08 3.63
CA ARG A 216 -9.56 19.20 4.17
C ARG A 216 -8.87 20.57 4.03
N ALA A 217 -7.61 20.62 3.60
CA ALA A 217 -6.82 21.85 3.64
C ALA A 217 -7.11 22.83 2.48
N TYR A 218 -8.08 22.54 1.62
CA TYR A 218 -8.48 23.42 0.51
C TYR A 218 -9.90 23.97 0.63
N ASP A 219 -10.57 23.79 1.78
CA ASP A 219 -11.81 24.52 2.12
C ASP A 219 -11.51 25.93 2.71
N ASP A 220 -10.24 26.29 2.95
CA ASP A 220 -9.84 27.61 3.51
C ASP A 220 -9.46 28.66 2.44
N PHE A 221 -9.69 28.37 1.16
CA PHE A 221 -9.63 29.37 0.09
C PHE A 221 -10.98 29.37 -0.66
N TYR A 222 -12.03 29.90 -0.03
CA TYR A 222 -13.05 30.80 -0.61
C TYR A 222 -14.07 31.18 0.45
#